data_AF-A0A955BP91-F1
#
_entry.id   AF-A0A955BP91-F1
#
_cell.length_a   1.000
_cell.length_b   1.000
_cell.length_c   1.000
_cell.angle_alpha   90.00
_cell.angle_beta   90.00
_cell.angle_gamma   90.00
#
_symmetry.space_group_name_H-M   'P 1'
#
loop_
_entity.id
_entity.type
_entity.pdbx_description
1 polymer ?
#
loop_
_entity_poly.entity_id
_entity_poly.type
_entity_poly.pdbx_seq_one_letter_code
_entity_poly.pdbx_strand_id
1 'polypeptide(L)'
;MITLNIDLTDDIDAVFYLKVLVTLAKGDDGQIDAQELEFIRAQADLLAADVTPYLGDGSHSIDFTKPIDPPSRETALAIVRDGVALGYIHGDFRGEQKTVLYAVALSLGLTRVDVDAVEEWLKEFWAVLKKGDDLLHNR
;
A
#
# COMPACT_ATOMS: atom_id res chain seq x y z
N MET A 1 15.93 7.99 10.53
CA MET A 1 15.18 7.67 9.30
C MET A 1 15.90 6.50 8.65
N ILE A 2 15.40 5.28 8.87
CA ILE A 2 15.97 4.08 8.25
C ILE A 2 15.32 4.00 6.87
N THR A 3 16.08 4.34 5.83
CA THR A 3 15.66 4.11 4.45
C THR A 3 15.87 2.62 4.16
N LEU A 4 14.81 1.83 4.26
CA LEU A 4 14.81 0.49 3.69
C LEU A 4 14.79 0.66 2.17
N ASN A 5 15.95 0.50 1.55
CA ASN A 5 16.15 0.60 0.11
C ASN A 5 15.59 -0.67 -0.53
N ILE A 6 14.27 -0.77 -0.66
CA ILE A 6 13.62 -1.79 -1.47
C ILE A 6 13.75 -1.32 -2.91
N ASP A 7 14.52 -2.07 -3.70
CA ASP A 7 14.70 -1.79 -5.10
C ASP A 7 13.43 -2.20 -5.87
N LEU A 8 12.49 -1.26 -6.01
CA LEU A 8 11.27 -1.45 -6.80
C LEU A 8 11.54 -1.47 -8.31
N THR A 9 12.82 -1.45 -8.75
CA THR A 9 13.17 -1.43 -10.19
C THR A 9 13.20 -2.81 -10.85
N ASP A 10 13.18 -3.89 -10.08
CA ASP A 10 13.05 -5.25 -10.61
C ASP A 10 11.56 -5.60 -10.82
N ASP A 11 11.08 -5.34 -12.03
CA ASP A 11 9.88 -5.91 -12.69
C ASP A 11 8.49 -5.51 -12.19
N ILE A 12 8.32 -4.53 -11.29
CA ILE A 12 6.99 -3.93 -11.07
C ILE A 12 6.76 -2.74 -11.99
N ASP A 13 5.71 -2.85 -12.80
CA ASP A 13 5.14 -1.71 -13.48
C ASP A 13 4.69 -0.67 -12.44
N ALA A 14 5.40 0.46 -12.34
CA ALA A 14 5.05 1.57 -11.46
C ALA A 14 3.58 2.00 -11.64
N VAL A 15 3.03 1.82 -12.85
CA VAL A 15 1.60 2.03 -13.14
C VAL A 15 0.72 1.07 -12.36
N PHE A 16 1.07 -0.22 -12.33
CA PHE A 16 0.33 -1.21 -11.55
C PHE A 16 0.36 -0.87 -10.05
N TYR A 17 1.54 -0.59 -9.51
CA TYR A 17 1.69 -0.23 -8.10
C TYR A 17 0.86 1.01 -7.71
N LEU A 18 0.96 2.09 -8.48
CA LEU A 18 0.18 3.30 -8.20
C LEU A 18 -1.32 3.06 -8.32
N LYS A 19 -1.76 2.23 -9.28
CA LYS A 19 -3.17 1.81 -9.36
C LYS A 19 -3.63 1.00 -8.16
N VAL A 20 -2.75 0.19 -7.55
CA VAL A 20 -3.07 -0.54 -6.31
C VAL A 20 -3.37 0.45 -5.20
N LEU A 21 -2.46 1.39 -4.96
CA LEU A 21 -2.63 2.38 -3.90
C LEU A 21 -3.88 3.24 -4.11
N VAL A 22 -4.09 3.72 -5.34
CA VAL A 22 -5.28 4.52 -5.68
C VAL A 22 -6.58 3.72 -5.50
N THR A 23 -6.59 2.44 -5.87
CA THR A 23 -7.78 1.59 -5.70
C THR A 23 -8.08 1.36 -4.22
N LEU A 24 -7.05 1.14 -3.40
CA LEU A 24 -7.20 0.95 -1.95
C LEU A 24 -7.67 2.21 -1.25
N ALA A 25 -7.12 3.38 -1.61
CA ALA A 25 -7.55 4.65 -1.03
C ALA A 25 -9.01 4.96 -1.36
N LYS A 26 -9.41 4.74 -2.63
CA LYS A 26 -10.80 4.98 -3.05
C LYS A 26 -11.83 4.17 -2.28
N GLY A 27 -11.50 2.93 -1.90
CA GLY A 27 -12.39 2.03 -1.20
C GLY A 27 -13.84 2.07 -1.73
N ASP A 28 -14.79 2.07 -0.78
CA ASP A 28 -16.22 1.96 -1.06
C ASP A 28 -16.84 3.30 -1.51
N ASP A 29 -16.31 4.44 -1.03
CA ASP A 29 -16.89 5.76 -1.26
C ASP A 29 -16.35 6.45 -2.53
N GLY A 30 -15.34 5.86 -3.14
CA GLY A 30 -14.68 6.34 -4.36
C GLY A 30 -13.89 7.64 -4.15
N GLN A 31 -13.68 8.07 -2.91
CA GLN A 31 -12.96 9.29 -2.56
C GLN A 31 -11.56 8.96 -2.04
N ILE A 32 -10.62 9.88 -2.26
CA ILE A 32 -9.28 9.80 -1.67
C ILE A 32 -9.13 11.05 -0.81
N ASP A 33 -8.84 10.88 0.48
CA ASP A 33 -8.64 12.02 1.35
C ASP A 33 -7.23 12.63 1.19
N ALA A 34 -6.99 13.78 1.83
CA ALA A 34 -5.74 14.50 1.69
C ALA A 34 -4.51 13.71 2.19
N GLN A 35 -4.63 12.93 3.27
CA GLN A 35 -3.52 12.17 3.84
C GLN A 35 -3.19 10.94 2.99
N GLU A 36 -4.21 10.21 2.52
CA GLU A 36 -4.03 9.13 1.54
C GLU A 36 -3.38 9.64 0.25
N LEU A 37 -3.85 10.79 -0.26
CA LEU A 37 -3.27 11.40 -1.46
C LEU A 37 -1.82 11.83 -1.24
N GLU A 38 -1.47 12.36 -0.07
CA GLU A 38 -0.10 12.70 0.28
C GLU A 38 0.80 11.47 0.30
N PHE A 39 0.33 10.37 0.92
CA PHE A 39 1.05 9.10 0.93
C PHE A 39 1.27 8.60 -0.51
N ILE A 40 0.21 8.56 -1.33
CA ILE A 40 0.27 8.10 -2.71
C ILE A 40 1.26 8.93 -3.55
N ARG A 41 1.28 10.26 -3.37
CA ARG A 41 2.22 11.16 -4.06
C ARG A 41 3.66 10.90 -3.64
N ALA A 42 3.91 10.71 -2.34
CA ALA A 42 5.25 10.37 -1.85
C ALA A 42 5.76 9.06 -2.47
N GLN A 43 4.89 8.06 -2.64
CA GLN A 43 5.22 6.80 -3.32
C GLN A 43 5.48 7.00 -4.83
N ALA A 44 4.71 7.85 -5.49
CA ALA A 44 4.90 8.19 -6.90
C ALA A 44 6.23 8.92 -7.15
N ASP A 45 6.59 9.85 -6.25
CA ASP A 45 7.85 10.59 -6.30
C ASP A 45 9.06 9.66 -6.15
N LEU A 46 8.99 8.66 -5.25
CA LEU A 46 10.04 7.65 -5.09
C LEU A 46 10.28 6.82 -6.36
N LEU A 47 9.23 6.63 -7.16
CA LEU A 47 9.28 5.88 -8.42
C LEU A 47 9.51 6.77 -9.65
N ALA A 48 9.65 8.08 -9.47
CA ALA A 48 9.67 9.06 -10.55
C ALA A 48 8.50 8.89 -11.55
N ALA A 49 7.30 8.58 -11.03
CA ALA A 49 6.10 8.28 -11.81
C ALA A 49 5.00 9.33 -11.58
N ASP A 50 4.19 9.60 -12.62
CA ASP A 50 3.04 10.50 -12.50
C ASP A 50 1.78 9.72 -12.08
N VAL A 51 1.25 10.05 -10.90
CA VAL A 51 0.02 9.45 -10.37
C VAL A 51 -1.26 10.15 -10.82
N THR A 52 -1.14 11.38 -11.34
CA THR A 52 -2.27 12.23 -11.74
C THR A 52 -3.28 11.52 -12.66
N PRO A 53 -2.86 10.71 -13.66
CA PRO A 53 -3.79 10.01 -14.53
C PRO A 53 -4.73 9.05 -13.78
N TYR A 54 -4.30 8.48 -12.65
CA TYR A 54 -5.03 7.42 -11.96
C TYR A 54 -6.05 7.94 -10.94
N LEU A 55 -5.93 9.21 -10.54
CA LEU A 55 -6.80 9.83 -9.53
C LEU A 55 -8.24 10.07 -10.03
N GLY A 56 -8.49 10.00 -11.34
CA GLY A 56 -9.80 10.25 -11.98
C GLY A 56 -10.90 9.22 -11.67
N ASP A 57 -12.04 9.30 -12.36
CA ASP A 57 -13.32 8.62 -12.09
C ASP A 57 -13.39 7.08 -12.21
N GLY A 58 -12.24 6.38 -12.25
CA GLY A 58 -12.21 4.91 -12.23
C GLY A 58 -11.92 4.24 -13.57
N SER A 59 -11.71 5.01 -14.64
CA SER A 59 -11.20 4.52 -15.94
C SER A 59 -9.83 3.83 -15.87
N HIS A 60 -9.15 3.91 -14.72
CA HIS A 60 -7.84 3.33 -14.46
C HIS A 60 -7.83 2.24 -13.36
N SER A 61 -8.97 1.59 -13.08
CA SER A 61 -9.05 0.48 -12.13
C SER A 61 -8.14 -0.70 -12.52
N ILE A 62 -7.76 -1.49 -11.51
CA ILE A 62 -6.99 -2.71 -11.74
C ILE A 62 -7.90 -3.78 -12.33
N ASP A 63 -7.50 -4.29 -13.48
CA ASP A 63 -8.12 -5.45 -14.09
C ASP A 63 -7.39 -6.72 -13.65
N PHE A 64 -7.87 -7.34 -12.57
CA PHE A 64 -7.34 -8.61 -12.05
C PHE A 64 -7.54 -9.81 -12.98
N THR A 65 -8.26 -9.65 -14.10
CA THR A 65 -8.45 -10.73 -15.09
C THR A 65 -7.28 -10.84 -16.07
N LYS A 66 -6.44 -9.81 -16.15
CA LYS A 66 -5.23 -9.83 -16.99
C LYS A 66 -4.09 -10.52 -16.24
N PRO A 67 -3.33 -11.39 -16.91
CA PRO A 67 -2.10 -11.94 -16.33
C PRO A 67 -1.17 -10.79 -15.96
N ILE A 68 -0.70 -10.80 -14.72
CA ILE A 68 0.38 -9.94 -14.25
C ILE A 68 1.58 -10.86 -14.13
N ASP A 69 2.70 -10.50 -14.75
CA ASP A 69 3.95 -11.19 -14.48
C ASP A 69 4.29 -10.92 -13.01
N PRO A 70 4.29 -11.97 -12.15
CA PRO A 70 4.44 -11.75 -10.74
C PRO A 70 5.86 -11.24 -10.47
N PRO A 71 5.99 -10.14 -9.71
CA PRO A 71 7.30 -9.60 -9.40
C PRO A 71 8.03 -10.50 -8.39
N SER A 72 9.23 -10.09 -7.99
CA SER A 72 9.91 -10.76 -6.88
C SER A 72 9.01 -10.78 -5.63
N ARG A 73 9.17 -11.81 -4.80
CA ARG A 73 8.41 -11.92 -3.53
C ARG A 73 8.66 -10.72 -2.62
N GLU A 74 9.86 -10.17 -2.63
CA GLU A 74 10.21 -8.97 -1.86
C GLU A 74 9.40 -7.77 -2.33
N THR A 75 9.34 -7.55 -3.65
CA THR A 75 8.57 -6.47 -4.24
C THR A 75 7.07 -6.64 -3.98
N ALA A 76 6.54 -7.86 -4.08
CA ALA A 76 5.15 -8.16 -3.75
C ALA A 76 4.81 -7.85 -2.28
N LEU A 77 5.70 -8.22 -1.34
CA LEU A 77 5.54 -7.91 0.08
C LEU A 77 5.63 -6.41 0.36
N ALA A 78 6.45 -5.67 -0.39
CA ALA A 78 6.53 -4.21 -0.31
C ALA A 78 5.21 -3.55 -0.73
N ILE A 79 4.60 -3.99 -1.84
CA ILE A 79 3.26 -3.53 -2.23
C ILE A 79 2.24 -3.81 -1.13
N VAL A 80 2.24 -5.03 -0.58
CA VAL A 80 1.31 -5.40 0.49
C VAL A 80 1.52 -4.52 1.71
N ARG A 81 2.76 -4.29 2.13
CA ARG A 81 3.11 -3.39 3.24
C ARG A 81 2.54 -1.99 3.02
N ASP A 82 2.78 -1.41 1.85
CA ASP A 82 2.36 -0.04 1.57
C ASP A 82 0.83 0.05 1.46
N GLY A 83 0.17 -0.99 0.95
CA GLY A 83 -1.28 -1.13 0.97
C GLY A 83 -1.86 -1.22 2.39
N VAL A 84 -1.24 -1.99 3.29
CA VAL A 84 -1.65 -2.03 4.70
C VAL A 84 -1.44 -0.67 5.36
N ALA A 85 -0.27 -0.05 5.16
CA ALA A 85 0.05 1.26 5.74
C ALA A 85 -0.95 2.33 5.31
N LEU A 86 -1.29 2.37 4.02
CA LEU A 86 -2.32 3.25 3.46
C LEU A 86 -3.69 2.99 4.13
N GLY A 87 -4.10 1.73 4.24
CA GLY A 87 -5.37 1.36 4.88
C GLY A 87 -5.46 1.73 6.37
N TYR A 88 -4.33 1.96 7.04
CA TYR A 88 -4.28 2.37 8.45
C TYR A 88 -4.15 3.89 8.66
N ILE A 89 -4.15 4.72 7.61
CA ILE A 89 -4.03 6.18 7.76
C ILE A 89 -5.10 6.75 8.69
N HIS A 90 -6.34 6.26 8.60
CA HIS A 90 -7.45 6.65 9.50
C HIS A 90 -7.57 5.78 10.76
N GLY A 91 -6.57 4.94 11.03
CA GLY A 91 -6.49 4.10 12.21
C GLY A 91 -7.23 2.76 12.14
N ASP A 92 -7.85 2.41 11.01
CA ASP A 92 -8.45 1.09 10.85
C ASP A 92 -8.48 0.59 9.40
N PHE A 93 -7.91 -0.60 9.19
CA PHE A 93 -7.88 -1.30 7.91
C PHE A 93 -9.01 -2.33 7.85
N ARG A 94 -10.15 -1.93 7.25
CA ARG A 94 -11.42 -2.70 7.33
C ARG A 94 -11.85 -3.34 6.01
N GLY A 95 -12.78 -4.29 6.17
CA GLY A 95 -13.71 -4.81 5.18
C GLY A 95 -13.24 -4.84 3.74
N GLU A 96 -13.62 -3.82 2.97
CA GLU A 96 -13.41 -3.78 1.54
C GLU A 96 -11.94 -3.54 1.16
N GLN A 97 -11.26 -2.58 1.78
CA GLN A 97 -9.83 -2.32 1.55
C GLN A 97 -8.98 -3.58 1.81
N LYS A 98 -9.32 -4.31 2.88
CA LYS A 98 -8.66 -5.58 3.21
C LYS A 98 -8.97 -6.68 2.20
N THR A 99 -10.20 -6.73 1.69
CA THR A 99 -10.60 -7.66 0.62
C THR A 99 -9.87 -7.37 -0.68
N VAL A 100 -9.76 -6.10 -1.08
CA VAL A 100 -9.00 -5.66 -2.25
C VAL A 100 -7.53 -6.03 -2.09
N LEU A 101 -6.92 -5.75 -0.93
CA LEU A 101 -5.51 -6.08 -0.71
C LEU A 101 -5.25 -7.58 -0.76
N TYR A 102 -6.14 -8.42 -0.24
CA TYR A 102 -6.02 -9.87 -0.41
C TYR A 102 -6.09 -10.32 -1.88
N ALA A 103 -6.94 -9.67 -2.69
CA ALA A 103 -7.01 -9.96 -4.13
C ALA A 103 -5.72 -9.54 -4.84
N VAL A 104 -5.18 -8.36 -4.51
CA VAL A 104 -3.88 -7.88 -5.00
C VAL A 104 -2.77 -8.86 -4.62
N ALA A 105 -2.69 -9.24 -3.35
CA ALA A 105 -1.69 -10.18 -2.85
C ALA A 105 -1.74 -11.51 -3.63
N LEU A 106 -2.95 -12.04 -3.86
CA LEU A 106 -3.13 -13.26 -4.63
C LEU A 106 -2.64 -13.10 -6.09
N SER A 107 -2.94 -11.98 -6.75
CA SER A 107 -2.45 -11.71 -8.11
C SER A 107 -0.93 -11.56 -8.19
N LEU A 108 -0.28 -11.23 -7.08
CA LEU A 108 1.18 -11.12 -6.96
C LEU A 108 1.84 -12.44 -6.50
N GLY A 109 1.08 -13.53 -6.38
CA GLY A 109 1.60 -14.83 -5.94
C GLY A 109 1.81 -14.95 -4.42
N LEU A 110 1.19 -14.07 -3.64
CA LEU A 110 1.18 -14.14 -2.17
C LEU A 110 -0.11 -14.77 -1.64
N THR A 111 -0.10 -15.13 -0.36
CA THR A 111 -1.24 -15.71 0.34
C THR A 111 -1.87 -14.69 1.31
N ARG A 112 -3.08 -14.99 1.79
CA ARG A 112 -3.69 -14.19 2.89
C ARG A 112 -2.82 -14.17 4.15
N VAL A 113 -2.14 -15.27 4.43
CA VAL A 113 -1.21 -15.39 5.57
C VAL A 113 -0.06 -14.39 5.44
N ASP A 114 0.43 -14.13 4.22
CA ASP A 114 1.48 -13.13 4.00
C ASP A 114 0.97 -11.72 4.32
N VAL A 115 -0.25 -11.38 3.90
CA VAL A 115 -0.88 -10.08 4.20
C VAL A 115 -1.10 -9.91 5.71
N ASP A 116 -1.64 -10.94 6.37
CA ASP A 116 -1.86 -10.92 7.82
C ASP A 116 -0.55 -10.79 8.60
N ALA A 117 0.52 -11.45 8.14
CA ALA A 117 1.84 -11.36 8.74
C ALA A 117 2.45 -9.95 8.59
N VAL A 118 2.30 -9.32 7.42
CA VAL A 118 2.74 -7.94 7.20
C VAL A 118 1.95 -6.97 8.06
N GLU A 119 0.64 -7.17 8.19
CA GLU A 119 -0.21 -6.34 9.05
C GLU A 119 0.21 -6.45 10.52
N GLU A 120 0.44 -7.66 11.03
CA GLU A 120 0.88 -7.85 12.40
C GLU A 120 2.25 -7.21 12.66
N TRP A 121 3.19 -7.38 11.73
CA TRP A 121 4.50 -6.74 11.82
C TRP A 121 4.40 -5.20 11.87
N LEU A 122 3.53 -4.59 11.05
CA LEU A 122 3.32 -3.14 11.07
C LEU A 122 2.69 -2.67 12.39
N LYS A 123 1.74 -3.43 12.95
CA LYS A 123 1.16 -3.13 14.28
C LYS A 123 2.22 -3.14 15.38
N GLU A 124 3.10 -4.14 15.38
CA GLU A 124 4.22 -4.21 16.32
C GLU A 124 5.15 -3.01 16.16
N PHE A 125 5.49 -2.64 14.92
CA PHE A 125 6.33 -1.48 14.62
C PHE A 125 5.71 -0.17 15.12
N TRP A 126 4.44 0.09 14.82
CA TRP A 126 3.74 1.29 15.29
C TRP A 126 3.58 1.32 16.81
N ALA A 127 3.39 0.17 17.46
CA ALA A 127 3.38 0.08 18.92
C ALA A 127 4.73 0.50 19.53
N VAL A 128 5.85 0.15 18.89
CA VAL A 128 7.19 0.62 19.30
C VAL A 128 7.33 2.13 19.11
N LEU A 129 6.91 2.67 17.96
CA LEU A 129 6.96 4.12 17.71
C LEU A 129 6.13 4.90 18.74
N LYS A 130 4.92 4.44 19.04
CA LYS A 130 4.04 5.03 20.05
C LYS A 130 4.70 5.06 21.43
N LYS A 131 5.30 3.94 21.87
CA LYS A 131 6.05 3.89 23.13
C LYS A 131 7.20 4.90 23.16
N GLY A 132 7.91 5.06 22.03
CA GLY A 132 8.98 6.06 21.90
C GLY A 132 8.46 7.49 22.03
N ASP A 133 7.35 7.80 21.38
CA ASP A 133 6.70 9.11 21.45
C ASP A 133 6.22 9.44 22.87
N ASP A 134 5.56 8.48 23.53
CA ASP A 134 5.11 8.58 24.91
C ASP A 134 6.28 8.87 25.88
N LEU A 135 7.46 8.29 25.65
CA LEU A 135 8.66 8.52 26.46
C LEU A 135 9.26 9.92 26.27
N LEU A 136 9.15 10.48 25.07
CA LEU A 136 9.70 11.80 24.75
C LEU A 136 8.79 12.94 25.20
N HIS A 137 7.47 12.73 25.16
CA HIS A 137 6.48 13.79 25.35
C HIS A 137 5.67 13.71 26.65
N ASN A 138 5.70 12.59 27.41
CA ASN A 138 5.15 12.55 28.77
C ASN A 138 6.16 13.05 29.83
N ARG A 139 6.48 14.35 29.79
CA ARG A 139 6.99 15.09 30.96
C ARG A 139 5.94 16.07 31.47
#